data_AF-A0ABD7MJI5-F1
#
_entry.id   AF-A0ABD7MJI5-F1
#
_cell.length_a   1.000
_cell.length_b   1.000
_cell.length_c   1.000
_cell.angle_alpha   90.00
_cell.angle_beta   90.00
_cell.angle_gamma   90.00
#
_symmetry.space_group_name_H-M   'P 1'
#
loop_
_entity.id
_entity.type
_entity.pdbx_description
1 polymer ?
#
loop_
_entity_poly.entity_id
_entity_poly.type
_entity_poly.pdbx_seq_one_letter_code
_entity_poly.pdbx_strand_id
1 'polypeptide(L)'
;MNFEQHYGDLISKIKLNGMTPDGNSMPINKCFLDKKFQKVVKKSNYQIDSYMNVIYEKKKDFKVGEVLEWELQGEKMPVFLIESKKLFVKGKHFWVYAVGIIE
;
A
#
# COMPACT_ATOMS: atom_id res chain seq x y z
N MET A 1 -4.14 -16.83 -12.52
CA MET A 1 -4.31 -16.09 -11.25
C MET A 1 -4.93 -14.75 -11.61
N ASN A 2 -6.08 -14.41 -11.06
CA ASN A 2 -6.80 -13.19 -11.43
C ASN A 2 -6.24 -12.02 -10.63
N PHE A 3 -5.47 -11.13 -11.29
CA PHE A 3 -4.73 -10.04 -10.64
C PHE A 3 -5.61 -8.81 -10.32
N GLU A 4 -6.90 -8.84 -10.68
CA GLU A 4 -7.86 -7.75 -10.49
C GLU A 4 -8.70 -7.89 -9.21
N GLN A 5 -8.08 -8.27 -8.08
CA GLN A 5 -8.76 -8.16 -6.80
C GLN A 5 -8.49 -6.78 -6.20
N HIS A 6 -9.39 -5.85 -6.50
CA HIS A 6 -9.53 -4.56 -5.81
C HIS A 6 -10.70 -4.67 -4.83
N TYR A 7 -10.72 -3.85 -3.79
CA TYR A 7 -11.85 -3.80 -2.85
C TYR A 7 -13.15 -3.23 -3.47
N GLY A 8 -13.19 -2.95 -4.78
CA GLY A 8 -14.37 -2.50 -5.51
C GLY A 8 -15.07 -1.33 -4.81
N ASP A 9 -16.34 -1.50 -4.47
CA ASP A 9 -17.18 -0.50 -3.79
C ASP A 9 -16.68 -0.10 -2.38
N LEU A 10 -15.83 -0.92 -1.77
CA LEU A 10 -15.30 -0.68 -0.42
C LEU A 10 -14.12 0.28 -0.40
N ILE A 11 -13.57 0.70 -1.54
CA ILE A 11 -12.48 1.71 -1.60
C ILE A 11 -12.87 2.99 -0.86
N SER A 12 -14.14 3.40 -0.96
CA SER A 12 -14.70 4.56 -0.25
C SER A 12 -14.61 4.47 1.27
N LYS A 13 -14.51 3.24 1.81
CA LYS A 13 -14.43 2.94 3.25
C LYS A 13 -12.99 2.69 3.73
N ILE A 14 -12.02 2.79 2.83
CA ILE A 14 -10.60 2.66 3.14
C ILE A 14 -10.02 4.04 3.42
N LYS A 15 -9.12 4.12 4.39
CA LYS A 15 -8.22 5.27 4.55
C LYS A 15 -6.80 4.81 4.78
N LEU A 16 -5.86 5.54 4.21
CA LEU A 16 -4.45 5.48 4.60
C LEU A 16 -4.09 6.84 5.20
N ASN A 17 -3.76 6.83 6.50
CA ASN A 17 -3.50 8.01 7.32
C ASN A 17 -4.61 9.07 7.20
N GLY A 18 -5.86 8.63 7.31
CA GLY A 18 -7.04 9.49 7.19
C GLY A 18 -7.44 9.88 5.76
N MET A 19 -6.68 9.49 4.73
CA MET A 19 -6.97 9.85 3.33
C MET A 19 -7.54 8.67 2.53
N THR A 20 -8.71 8.87 1.93
CA THR A 20 -9.32 7.89 1.02
C THR A 20 -8.49 7.73 -0.26
N PRO A 21 -8.05 6.51 -0.60
CA PRO A 21 -7.32 6.24 -1.83
C PRO A 21 -8.25 6.20 -3.06
N ASP A 22 -7.66 6.41 -4.23
CA ASP A 22 -8.35 6.26 -5.53
C ASP A 22 -8.43 4.78 -5.96
N GLY A 23 -7.63 3.92 -5.33
CA GLY A 23 -7.71 2.48 -5.45
C GLY A 23 -6.67 1.77 -4.60
N ASN A 24 -6.83 0.47 -4.41
CA ASN A 24 -5.87 -0.36 -3.71
C ASN A 24 -5.90 -1.81 -4.21
N SER A 25 -4.84 -2.56 -3.99
CA SER A 25 -4.85 -4.02 -4.17
C SER A 25 -5.33 -4.74 -2.92
N MET A 26 -5.80 -5.98 -3.07
CA MET A 26 -5.81 -6.93 -1.96
C MET A 26 -4.37 -7.15 -1.41
N PRO A 27 -4.23 -7.63 -0.16
CA PRO A 27 -2.95 -8.08 0.36
C PRO A 27 -2.31 -9.19 -0.50
N ILE A 28 -1.03 -9.04 -0.76
CA ILE A 28 -0.19 -9.95 -1.54
C ILE A 28 0.91 -10.46 -0.61
N ASN A 29 1.25 -11.75 -0.68
CA ASN A 29 2.33 -12.31 0.13
C ASN A 29 3.68 -11.63 -0.18
N LYS A 30 4.46 -11.29 0.86
CA LYS A 30 5.78 -10.63 0.72
C LYS A 30 6.76 -11.37 -0.19
N CYS A 31 6.59 -12.67 -0.41
CA CYS A 31 7.46 -13.45 -1.28
C CYS A 31 7.45 -12.95 -2.73
N PHE A 32 6.37 -12.25 -3.13
CA PHE A 32 6.22 -11.63 -4.45
C PHE A 32 6.82 -10.21 -4.54
N LEU A 33 7.31 -9.63 -3.45
CA LEU A 33 8.10 -8.39 -3.52
C LEU A 33 9.44 -8.65 -4.21
N ASP A 34 9.91 -7.68 -5.00
CA ASP A 34 11.28 -7.73 -5.51
C ASP A 34 12.30 -7.79 -4.37
N LYS A 35 13.42 -8.48 -4.61
CA LYS A 35 14.51 -8.67 -3.63
C LYS A 35 14.99 -7.35 -3.01
N LYS A 36 14.96 -6.24 -3.77
CA LYS A 36 15.30 -4.90 -3.29
C LYS A 36 14.39 -4.48 -2.13
N PHE A 37 13.08 -4.67 -2.25
CA PHE A 37 12.09 -4.26 -1.26
C PHE A 37 12.01 -5.24 -0.08
N GLN A 38 12.24 -6.52 -0.33
CA GLN A 38 12.41 -7.48 0.76
C GLN A 38 13.56 -7.08 1.70
N LYS A 39 14.64 -6.48 1.19
CA LYS A 39 15.72 -5.93 2.03
C LYS A 39 15.28 -4.71 2.84
N VAL A 40 14.38 -3.88 2.32
CA VAL A 40 13.81 -2.74 3.05
C VAL A 40 12.97 -3.26 4.23
N VAL A 41 12.09 -4.22 3.97
CA VAL A 41 11.28 -4.89 5.00
C VAL A 41 12.15 -5.55 6.07
N LYS A 42 13.20 -6.28 5.69
CA LYS A 42 14.13 -6.89 6.67
C LYS A 42 14.86 -5.87 7.55
N LYS A 43 15.05 -4.63 7.08
CA LYS A 43 15.70 -3.56 7.83
C LYS A 43 14.74 -2.76 8.71
N SER A 44 13.43 -2.88 8.51
CA SER A 44 12.45 -2.11 9.26
C SER A 44 12.16 -2.65 10.66
N ASN A 45 12.65 -3.86 10.97
CA ASN A 45 12.38 -4.59 12.21
C ASN A 45 10.89 -4.92 12.46
N TYR A 46 10.01 -4.74 11.47
CA TYR A 46 8.61 -5.11 11.56
C TYR A 46 8.36 -6.52 11.05
N GLN A 47 7.44 -7.25 11.69
CA GLN A 47 6.89 -8.49 11.16
C GLN A 47 5.89 -8.13 10.06
N ILE A 48 6.26 -8.42 8.81
CA ILE A 48 5.45 -8.16 7.63
C ILE A 48 5.45 -9.43 6.80
N ASP A 49 4.28 -10.06 6.62
CA ASP A 49 4.11 -11.25 5.78
C ASP A 49 3.33 -10.97 4.49
N SER A 50 2.65 -9.82 4.44
CA SER A 50 1.92 -9.35 3.27
C SER A 50 2.08 -7.85 3.05
N TYR A 51 1.83 -7.42 1.82
CA TYR A 51 1.86 -6.02 1.41
C TYR A 51 0.71 -5.70 0.47
N MET A 52 0.36 -4.43 0.35
CA MET A 52 -0.64 -3.96 -0.59
C MET A 52 -0.18 -2.67 -1.27
N ASN A 53 -0.73 -2.40 -2.45
CA ASN A 53 -0.54 -1.14 -3.14
C ASN A 53 -1.72 -0.22 -2.88
N VAL A 54 -1.43 1.05 -2.60
CA VAL A 54 -2.41 2.12 -2.41
C VAL A 54 -2.15 3.20 -3.46
N ILE A 55 -3.18 3.63 -4.15
CA ILE A 55 -3.08 4.50 -5.33
C ILE A 55 -3.75 5.84 -5.07
N TYR A 56 -3.09 6.91 -5.50
CA TYR A 56 -3.65 8.26 -5.54
C TYR A 56 -3.35 8.94 -6.88
N GLU A 57 -4.26 9.75 -7.42
CA GLU A 57 -3.97 10.61 -8.56
C GLU A 57 -2.97 11.71 -8.19
N LYS A 58 -3.07 12.24 -6.96
CA LYS A 58 -2.17 13.27 -6.42
C LYS A 58 -1.15 12.70 -5.45
N LYS A 59 0.07 13.23 -5.49
CA LYS A 59 1.12 12.88 -4.54
C LYS A 59 0.66 13.20 -3.11
N LYS A 60 0.85 12.26 -2.20
CA LYS A 60 0.74 12.43 -0.75
C LYS A 60 2.12 12.66 -0.14
N ASP A 61 2.17 13.43 0.95
CA ASP A 61 3.39 13.73 1.69
C ASP A 61 3.76 12.57 2.64
N PHE A 62 3.89 11.37 2.07
CA PHE A 62 4.35 10.20 2.77
C PHE A 62 5.83 9.95 2.50
N LYS A 63 6.56 9.49 3.51
CA LYS A 63 7.99 9.20 3.52
C LYS A 63 8.23 7.70 3.59
N VAL A 64 9.00 7.19 2.62
CA VAL A 64 9.44 5.78 2.64
C VAL A 64 10.15 5.48 3.95
N GLY A 65 9.76 4.39 4.60
CA GLY A 65 10.25 3.98 5.91
C GLY A 65 9.40 4.43 7.10
N GLU A 66 8.36 5.24 6.89
CA GLU A 66 7.44 5.60 7.98
C GLU A 66 6.33 4.56 8.18
N VAL A 67 5.71 4.60 9.36
CA VAL A 67 4.51 3.82 9.68
C VAL A 67 3.29 4.72 9.50
N LEU A 68 2.30 4.22 8.77
CA LEU A 68 1.02 4.86 8.50
C LEU A 68 -0.10 4.04 9.14
N GLU A 69 -1.27 4.66 9.32
CA GLU A 69 -2.48 3.96 9.76
C GLU A 69 -3.31 3.54 8.54
N TRP A 70 -3.55 2.25 8.37
CA TRP A 70 -4.57 1.74 7.45
C TRP A 70 -5.89 1.58 8.20
N GLU A 71 -6.98 2.06 7.62
CA GLU A 71 -8.33 1.93 8.16
C GLU A 71 -9.25 1.28 7.12
N LEU A 72 -10.03 0.28 7.52
CA LEU A 72 -11.13 -0.29 6.75
C LEU A 72 -12.36 -0.40 7.66
N GLN A 73 -13.43 0.33 7.34
CA GLN A 73 -14.68 0.29 8.12
C GLN A 73 -14.50 0.56 9.64
N GLY A 74 -13.53 1.40 10.00
CA GLY A 74 -13.23 1.75 11.39
C GLY A 74 -12.23 0.82 12.08
N GLU A 75 -11.92 -0.33 11.50
CA GLU A 75 -10.80 -1.16 11.97
C GLU A 75 -9.48 -0.57 11.47
N LYS A 76 -8.53 -0.42 12.40
CA LYS A 76 -7.25 0.24 12.16
C LYS A 76 -6.10 -0.72 12.35
N MET A 77 -5.12 -0.66 11.47
CA MET A 77 -3.87 -1.42 11.59
C MET A 77 -2.68 -0.59 11.13
N PRO A 78 -1.51 -0.75 11.77
CA PRO A 78 -0.30 -0.10 11.33
C PRO A 78 0.23 -0.73 10.04
N VAL A 79 0.68 0.10 9.11
CA VAL A 79 1.31 -0.35 7.85
C VAL A 79 2.61 0.40 7.62
N PHE A 80 3.64 -0.29 7.15
CA PHE A 80 4.97 0.26 6.88
C PHE A 80 5.10 0.68 5.42
N LEU A 81 5.48 1.92 5.13
CA LEU A 81 5.65 2.39 3.76
C LEU A 81 6.99 1.89 3.16
N ILE A 82 6.90 0.89 2.27
CA ILE A 82 8.04 0.22 1.65
C ILE A 82 8.60 1.02 0.46
N GLU A 83 7.72 1.54 -0.39
CA GLU A 83 8.09 2.31 -1.59
C GLU A 83 6.98 3.29 -1.98
N SER A 84 7.38 4.42 -2.59
CA SER A 84 6.49 5.32 -3.32
C SER A 84 7.01 5.53 -4.75
N LYS A 85 6.14 5.43 -5.74
CA LYS A 85 6.50 5.60 -7.15
C LYS A 85 5.38 6.25 -7.96
N LYS A 86 5.76 7.07 -8.93
CA LYS A 86 4.84 7.58 -9.95
C LYS A 86 4.78 6.59 -11.13
N LEU A 87 3.58 6.15 -11.49
CA LEU A 87 3.32 5.28 -12.64
C LEU A 87 2.48 6.00 -13.69
N PHE A 88 2.63 5.61 -14.95
CA PHE A 88 1.77 6.03 -16.05
C PHE A 88 0.98 4.82 -16.55
N VAL A 89 -0.34 4.88 -16.42
CA VAL A 89 -1.26 3.78 -16.75
C VAL A 89 -2.38 4.34 -17.60
N LYS A 90 -2.55 3.79 -18.82
CA LYS A 90 -3.65 4.11 -19.74
C LYS A 90 -3.90 5.63 -19.92
N GLY A 91 -2.84 6.42 -20.11
CA GLY A 91 -2.96 7.87 -20.34
C GLY A 91 -3.00 8.74 -19.08
N LYS A 92 -2.99 8.15 -17.88
CA LYS A 92 -3.03 8.88 -16.61
C LYS A 92 -1.81 8.58 -15.73
N HIS A 93 -1.43 9.55 -14.93
CA HIS A 93 -0.39 9.38 -13.93
C HIS A 93 -1.00 9.09 -12.56
N PHE A 94 -0.40 8.15 -11.84
CA PHE A 94 -0.78 7.79 -10.48
C PHE A 94 0.44 7.73 -9.58
N TRP A 95 0.24 8.02 -8.30
CA TRP A 95 1.19 7.76 -7.24
C TRP A 95 0.78 6.47 -6.54
N VAL A 96 1.69 5.50 -6.56
CA VAL A 96 1.51 4.18 -5.95
C VAL A 96 2.41 4.09 -4.73
N TYR A 97 1.83 3.65 -3.62
CA TYR A 97 2.46 3.45 -2.34
C TYR A 97 2.37 1.97 -1.98
N ALA A 98 3.50 1.28 -1.93
CA ALA A 98 3.55 -0.11 -1.47
C ALA A 98 3.70 -0.11 0.05
N VAL A 99 2.70 -0.63 0.76
CA VAL A 99 2.67 -0.68 2.23
C VAL A 99 2.66 -2.12 2.71
N GLY A 100 3.55 -2.44 3.65
CA GLY A 100 3.59 -3.75 4.33
C GLY A 100 2.63 -3.75 5.52
N ILE A 101 1.84 -4.80 5.68
CA ILE A 101 0.94 -4.97 6.83
C ILE A 101 1.80 -5.42 8.01
N ILE A 102 1.75 -4.67 9.11
CA ILE A 102 2.46 -5.02 10.35
C ILE A 102 1.54 -5.90 11.19
N GLU A 103 1.98 -7.12 11.50
CA GLU A 103 1.29 -8.11 12.33
C GLU A 103 1.80 -8.11 13.78
#